data_AF-L7UCN5-F1
#
_entry.id   AF-L7UCN5-F1
#
_cell.length_a   1.000
_cell.length_b   1.000
_cell.length_c   1.000
_cell.angle_alpha   90.00
_cell.angle_beta   90.00
_cell.angle_gamma   90.00
#
_symmetry.space_group_name_H-M   'P 1'
#
loop_
_entity.id
_entity.type
_entity.pdbx_description
1 polymer ?
#
loop_
_entity_poly.entity_id
_entity_poly.type
_entity_poly.pdbx_seq_one_letter_code
_entity_poly.pdbx_strand_id
1 'polypeptide(L)'
;MPQAPHVSLRTFAALPFALALSLTACGDDAKPGDEDATGYIRTSKPTQVLFHLNPQFELKDGAPRRLGLCKWSDPDPNTVDDESTACANVAFDEAALGTGPKSFTIKLGALLPPTGDATITPREGNSSEIKEAYFSTGGCLAPPQRGDTTQELTGTLVFEENTATRLRGRLELRSTGATRGRCPVMDAEADLRFDLQR
;
A
#
# COMPACT_ATOMS: atom_id res chain seq x y z
N MET A 1 -71.17 34.11 2.20
CA MET A 1 -71.68 34.64 0.91
C MET A 1 -71.48 36.15 0.93
N PRO A 2 -70.96 36.85 -0.10
CA PRO A 2 -70.82 36.48 -1.52
C PRO A 2 -69.45 36.74 -2.20
N GLN A 3 -69.28 35.99 -3.30
CA GLN A 3 -68.64 36.23 -4.61
C GLN A 3 -67.25 36.87 -4.76
N ALA A 4 -66.34 36.02 -5.27
CA ALA A 4 -65.19 36.35 -6.09
C ALA A 4 -65.58 36.74 -7.53
N PRO A 5 -64.65 37.36 -8.29
CA PRO A 5 -64.57 37.12 -9.72
C PRO A 5 -63.16 36.75 -10.23
N HIS A 6 -63.18 35.59 -10.88
CA HIS A 6 -62.46 35.08 -12.04
C HIS A 6 -61.36 35.88 -12.79
N VAL A 7 -60.23 35.14 -12.95
CA VAL A 7 -59.53 34.74 -14.20
C VAL A 7 -58.64 35.75 -14.93
N SER A 8 -57.35 35.40 -15.07
CA SER A 8 -56.72 35.27 -16.40
C SER A 8 -55.49 34.36 -16.37
N LEU A 9 -55.60 33.21 -17.05
CA LEU A 9 -54.50 32.36 -17.47
C LEU A 9 -53.78 33.03 -18.65
N ARG A 10 -52.46 33.22 -18.54
CA ARG A 10 -51.59 33.31 -19.72
C ARG A 10 -50.44 32.33 -19.61
N THR A 11 -50.67 31.21 -20.26
CA THR A 11 -49.68 30.25 -20.74
C THR A 11 -48.68 30.98 -21.64
N PHE A 12 -47.40 30.97 -21.27
CA PHE A 12 -46.32 31.16 -22.22
C PHE A 12 -45.49 29.89 -22.26
N ALA A 13 -45.73 29.13 -23.32
CA ALA A 13 -44.82 28.10 -23.79
C ALA A 13 -43.62 28.79 -24.46
N ALA A 14 -42.42 28.49 -23.98
CA ALA A 14 -41.17 28.69 -24.71
C ALA A 14 -40.09 27.77 -24.11
N LEU A 15 -40.09 26.51 -24.56
CA LEU A 15 -38.86 25.74 -24.77
C LEU A 15 -38.28 26.19 -26.13
N PRO A 16 -37.02 25.87 -26.49
CA PRO A 16 -35.82 25.56 -25.71
C PRO A 16 -34.61 26.40 -26.19
N PHE A 17 -33.72 26.84 -25.30
CA PHE A 17 -32.35 27.19 -25.73
C PHE A 17 -31.37 26.22 -25.13
N ALA A 18 -30.98 25.27 -25.99
CA ALA A 18 -29.78 24.48 -25.86
C ALA A 18 -28.58 25.43 -25.73
N LEU A 19 -27.86 25.32 -24.62
CA LEU A 19 -26.46 25.67 -24.56
C LEU A 19 -25.74 24.49 -23.93
N ALA A 20 -25.35 23.60 -24.84
CA ALA A 20 -24.39 22.54 -24.59
C ALA A 20 -23.08 23.17 -24.14
N LEU A 21 -22.86 23.19 -22.82
CA LEU A 21 -21.51 23.20 -22.26
C LEU A 21 -21.11 21.74 -22.06
N SER A 22 -20.87 21.07 -23.18
CA SER A 22 -20.01 19.90 -23.21
C SER A 22 -18.59 20.38 -22.91
N LEU A 23 -18.29 20.57 -21.63
CA LEU A 23 -16.93 20.40 -21.12
C LEU A 23 -16.61 18.93 -21.28
N THR A 24 -16.23 18.53 -22.49
CA THR A 24 -15.29 17.44 -22.65
C THR A 24 -13.98 17.94 -22.04
N ALA A 25 -13.89 17.85 -20.72
CA ALA A 25 -12.60 17.65 -20.11
C ALA A 25 -12.07 16.37 -20.77
N CYS A 26 -11.18 16.54 -21.75
CA CYS A 26 -10.12 15.58 -21.96
C CYS A 26 -9.35 15.57 -20.64
N GLY A 27 -9.91 14.87 -19.64
CA GLY A 27 -9.10 14.29 -18.60
C GLY A 27 -8.18 13.38 -19.38
N ASP A 28 -6.91 13.76 -19.44
CA ASP A 28 -5.85 12.80 -19.68
C ASP A 28 -6.25 11.56 -18.87
N ASP A 29 -6.47 10.45 -19.56
CA ASP A 29 -6.56 9.14 -18.94
C ASP A 29 -5.25 8.99 -18.17
N ALA A 30 -5.26 9.46 -16.91
CA ALA A 30 -4.22 9.19 -15.96
C ALA A 30 -4.16 7.67 -15.94
N LYS A 31 -3.14 7.12 -16.58
CA LYS A 31 -2.94 5.68 -16.60
C LYS A 31 -3.05 5.24 -15.15
N PRO A 32 -3.99 4.35 -14.79
CA PRO A 32 -3.94 3.73 -13.48
C PRO A 32 -2.64 2.93 -13.45
N GLY A 33 -1.60 3.45 -12.80
CA GLY A 33 -0.31 2.79 -12.84
C GLY A 33 0.89 3.55 -12.27
N ASP A 34 0.94 4.88 -12.36
CA ASP A 34 2.06 5.67 -11.82
C ASP A 34 1.65 6.42 -10.54
N GLU A 35 1.08 5.70 -9.57
CA GLU A 35 0.94 6.25 -8.22
C GLU A 35 2.32 6.23 -7.54
N ASP A 36 2.85 7.44 -7.28
CA ASP A 36 4.20 7.75 -6.78
C ASP A 36 4.49 7.15 -5.40
N ALA A 37 4.64 5.83 -5.33
CA ALA A 37 5.43 5.27 -4.26
C ALA A 37 6.87 5.75 -4.48
N THR A 38 7.45 6.42 -3.47
CA THR A 38 8.85 6.89 -3.49
C THR A 38 9.58 6.39 -2.25
N GLY A 39 10.91 6.28 -2.29
CA GLY A 39 11.71 5.87 -1.12
C GLY A 39 12.71 4.78 -1.42
N TYR A 40 13.18 4.07 -0.38
CA TYR A 40 14.18 3.01 -0.48
C TYR A 40 13.82 1.76 0.32
N ILE A 41 14.32 0.61 -0.14
CA ILE A 41 14.52 -0.59 0.68
C ILE A 41 16.00 -0.93 0.59
N ARG A 42 16.66 -1.06 1.74
CA ARG A 42 18.07 -1.42 1.87
C ARG A 42 18.18 -2.77 2.56
N THR A 43 19.09 -3.61 2.08
CA THR A 43 19.42 -4.89 2.71
C THR A 43 20.92 -4.94 3.04
N SER A 44 21.34 -5.79 3.97
CA SER A 44 22.75 -5.86 4.41
C SER A 44 23.74 -6.50 3.41
N LYS A 45 23.33 -6.86 2.18
CA LYS A 45 24.25 -7.32 1.13
C LYS A 45 24.93 -6.13 0.40
N PRO A 46 26.20 -6.28 -0.05
CA PRO A 46 27.04 -5.15 -0.51
C PRO A 46 26.60 -4.53 -1.84
N THR A 47 25.73 -5.18 -2.60
CA THR A 47 25.03 -4.52 -3.71
C THR A 47 23.90 -3.71 -3.10
N GLN A 48 24.09 -2.39 -3.02
CA GLN A 48 23.00 -1.45 -2.80
C GLN A 48 22.09 -1.55 -4.02
N VAL A 49 21.13 -2.45 -3.92
CA VAL A 49 20.17 -2.67 -4.97
C VAL A 49 19.15 -1.53 -4.88
N LEU A 50 19.28 -0.55 -5.79
CA LEU A 50 18.30 0.54 -5.94
C LEU A 50 17.10 -0.03 -6.65
N PHE A 51 16.16 -0.50 -5.86
CA PHE A 51 14.96 -1.08 -6.41
C PHE A 51 14.00 -0.01 -6.95
N HIS A 52 13.43 -0.20 -8.14
CA HIS A 52 12.31 0.56 -8.71
C HIS A 52 11.00 0.13 -8.04
N LEU A 53 10.14 1.10 -7.73
CA LEU A 53 8.90 0.86 -7.01
C LEU A 53 7.85 0.32 -7.99
N ASN A 54 7.34 -0.88 -7.70
CA ASN A 54 6.11 -1.35 -8.30
C ASN A 54 5.23 -1.78 -7.13
N PRO A 55 4.38 -0.88 -6.65
CA PRO A 55 3.71 -1.12 -5.41
C PRO A 55 2.55 -2.09 -5.64
N GLN A 56 2.72 -3.32 -5.16
CA GLN A 56 1.67 -4.33 -5.23
C GLN A 56 0.75 -4.19 -4.02
N PHE A 57 -0.32 -3.41 -4.21
CA PHE A 57 -1.38 -3.28 -3.23
C PHE A 57 -2.36 -4.44 -3.37
N GLU A 58 -2.33 -5.34 -2.40
CA GLU A 58 -3.36 -6.37 -2.28
C GLU A 58 -4.16 -6.14 -1.01
N LEU A 59 -5.20 -5.31 -1.10
CA LEU A 59 -6.28 -5.33 -0.12
C LEU A 59 -7.12 -6.59 -0.37
N LYS A 60 -6.63 -7.76 0.09
CA LYS A 60 -7.47 -8.96 0.13
C LYS A 60 -8.72 -8.67 0.95
N ASP A 61 -9.88 -9.12 0.48
CA ASP A 61 -11.13 -9.02 1.24
C ASP A 61 -11.06 -9.86 2.51
N GLY A 62 -11.51 -9.27 3.62
CA GLY A 62 -11.42 -9.84 4.96
C GLY A 62 -10.39 -9.12 5.84
N ALA A 63 -10.56 -9.29 7.15
CA ALA A 63 -9.61 -8.81 8.15
C ALA A 63 -8.55 -9.90 8.43
N PRO A 64 -7.24 -9.56 8.48
CA PRO A 64 -6.66 -8.22 8.40
C PRO A 64 -6.36 -7.74 6.95
N ARG A 65 -6.37 -6.41 6.75
CA ARG A 65 -5.93 -5.80 5.48
C ARG A 65 -4.40 -5.77 5.41
N ARG A 66 -3.82 -5.94 4.23
CA ARG A 66 -2.37 -6.02 4.02
C ARG A 66 -1.88 -4.91 3.08
N LEU A 67 -0.80 -4.25 3.45
CA LEU A 67 -0.06 -3.29 2.65
C LEU A 67 1.29 -3.92 2.28
N GLY A 68 1.48 -4.23 1.01
CA GLY A 68 2.73 -4.71 0.44
C GLY A 68 3.41 -3.60 -0.37
N LEU A 69 4.59 -3.16 0.07
CA LEU A 69 5.38 -2.18 -0.67
C LEU A 69 6.63 -2.88 -1.21
N CYS A 70 6.59 -3.15 -2.50
CA CYS A 70 7.61 -3.93 -3.20
C CYS A 70 8.47 -3.05 -4.09
N LYS A 71 9.70 -3.53 -4.25
CA LYS A 71 10.76 -2.84 -4.95
C LYS A 71 11.54 -3.90 -5.73
N TRP A 72 11.78 -3.65 -7.01
CA TRP A 72 12.40 -4.55 -7.97
C TRP A 72 13.73 -3.99 -8.47
N SER A 73 14.73 -4.84 -8.63
CA SER A 73 15.96 -4.43 -9.30
C SER A 73 16.39 -5.49 -10.25
N ASP A 74 16.85 -5.01 -11.39
CA ASP A 74 17.48 -5.74 -12.46
C ASP A 74 18.94 -5.20 -12.52
N PRO A 75 19.88 -5.87 -11.83
CA PRO A 75 21.26 -5.38 -11.76
C PRO A 75 21.99 -5.44 -13.11
N ASP A 76 21.64 -6.36 -14.02
CA ASP A 76 22.10 -6.39 -15.40
C ASP A 76 20.95 -6.70 -16.39
N PRO A 77 20.45 -5.69 -17.12
CA PRO A 77 19.30 -5.86 -18.02
C PRO A 77 19.57 -6.76 -19.23
N ASN A 78 20.82 -7.19 -19.42
CA ASN A 78 21.20 -8.15 -20.47
C ASN A 78 21.30 -9.58 -19.94
N THR A 79 21.27 -9.77 -18.62
CA THR A 79 21.25 -11.07 -17.98
C THR A 79 19.80 -11.44 -17.68
N VAL A 80 19.36 -12.57 -18.23
CA VAL A 80 18.00 -13.07 -18.01
C VAL A 80 17.87 -13.58 -16.57
N ASP A 81 16.78 -13.23 -15.89
CA ASP A 81 16.36 -13.75 -14.59
C ASP A 81 17.31 -13.40 -13.41
N ASP A 82 18.02 -12.27 -13.46
CA ASP A 82 18.79 -11.76 -12.32
C ASP A 82 18.00 -10.79 -11.42
N GLU A 83 16.72 -10.57 -11.76
CA GLU A 83 15.89 -9.61 -11.06
C GLU A 83 15.69 -10.03 -9.61
N SER A 84 15.88 -9.09 -8.70
CA SER A 84 15.66 -9.30 -7.28
C SER A 84 14.52 -8.41 -6.82
N THR A 85 13.63 -8.96 -5.99
CA THR A 85 12.52 -8.21 -5.39
C THR A 85 12.71 -8.16 -3.89
N ALA A 86 12.46 -7.01 -3.27
CA ALA A 86 12.33 -6.86 -1.84
C ALA A 86 11.00 -6.17 -1.52
N CYS A 87 10.26 -6.69 -0.54
CA CYS A 87 8.97 -6.14 -0.12
C CYS A 87 8.93 -5.95 1.39
N ALA A 88 8.39 -4.81 1.82
CA ALA A 88 7.92 -4.59 3.17
C ALA A 88 6.41 -4.89 3.22
N ASN A 89 6.01 -5.83 4.06
CA ASN A 89 4.61 -6.21 4.22
C ASN A 89 4.15 -5.78 5.62
N VAL A 90 2.97 -5.16 5.71
CA VAL A 90 2.34 -4.79 6.99
C VAL A 90 0.86 -5.15 6.91
N ALA A 91 0.33 -5.90 7.88
CA ALA A 91 -1.11 -6.11 8.03
C ALA A 91 -1.65 -5.33 9.21
N PHE A 92 -2.84 -4.75 9.04
CA PHE A 92 -3.50 -3.94 10.06
C PHE A 92 -5.02 -4.14 10.07
N ASP A 93 -5.65 -3.74 11.18
CA ASP A 93 -7.11 -3.79 11.34
C ASP A 93 -7.82 -2.94 10.29
N GLU A 94 -8.80 -3.55 9.62
CA GLU A 94 -9.61 -2.84 8.61
C GLU A 94 -10.33 -1.62 9.20
N ALA A 95 -10.74 -1.69 10.47
CA ALA A 95 -11.36 -0.58 11.19
C ALA A 95 -10.44 0.65 11.34
N ALA A 96 -9.14 0.53 11.06
CA ALA A 96 -8.23 1.67 11.03
C ALA A 96 -8.40 2.54 9.77
N LEU A 97 -9.05 2.03 8.72
CA LEU A 97 -9.22 2.71 7.45
C LEU A 97 -10.40 3.69 7.45
N GLY A 98 -10.27 4.79 6.71
CA GLY A 98 -11.32 5.82 6.58
C GLY A 98 -11.58 6.64 7.84
N THR A 99 -10.70 6.56 8.84
CA THR A 99 -10.86 7.20 10.16
C THR A 99 -10.11 8.53 10.28
N GLY A 100 -9.52 9.01 9.19
CA GLY A 100 -8.63 10.17 9.19
C GLY A 100 -7.17 9.83 9.52
N PRO A 101 -6.28 10.84 9.54
CA PRO A 101 -4.85 10.66 9.70
C PRO A 101 -4.50 9.91 11.00
N LYS A 102 -3.56 8.97 10.91
CA LYS A 102 -3.22 8.08 12.03
C LYS A 102 -1.78 7.62 11.96
N SER A 103 -1.17 7.36 13.11
CA SER A 103 0.19 6.82 13.21
C SER A 103 0.18 5.55 14.04
N PHE A 104 0.95 4.56 13.61
CA PHE A 104 1.08 3.27 14.26
C PHE A 104 2.55 2.99 14.55
N THR A 105 2.82 2.48 15.74
CA THR A 105 4.12 1.95 16.12
C THR A 105 4.15 0.46 15.80
N ILE A 106 5.16 0.03 15.05
CA ILE A 106 5.40 -1.37 14.72
C ILE A 106 6.51 -1.87 15.63
N LYS A 107 6.22 -2.86 16.47
CA LYS A 107 7.19 -3.58 17.30
C LYS A 107 6.78 -5.05 17.40
N LEU A 108 7.29 -5.88 16.51
CA LEU A 108 6.84 -7.28 16.35
C LEU A 108 8.03 -8.23 16.26
N GLY A 109 7.89 -9.42 16.83
CA GLY A 109 8.63 -10.60 16.40
C GLY A 109 7.80 -11.38 15.37
N ALA A 110 8.42 -11.86 14.30
CA ALA A 110 7.78 -12.67 13.28
C ALA A 110 8.57 -13.97 13.07
N LEU A 111 7.89 -15.10 13.20
CA LEU A 111 8.37 -16.41 12.77
C LEU A 111 7.67 -16.77 11.46
N LEU A 112 8.45 -16.90 10.40
CA LEU A 112 7.99 -16.98 9.03
C LEU A 112 8.38 -18.35 8.46
N PRO A 113 7.43 -19.30 8.37
CA PRO A 113 7.71 -20.58 7.75
C PRO A 113 7.93 -20.41 6.23
N PRO A 114 8.62 -21.36 5.57
CA PRO A 114 8.77 -21.35 4.11
C PRO A 114 7.42 -21.23 3.39
N THR A 115 6.42 -21.95 3.91
CA THR A 115 5.05 -22.00 3.42
C THR A 115 4.07 -21.83 4.56
N GLY A 116 2.94 -21.19 4.31
CA GLY A 116 1.91 -20.93 5.33
C GLY A 116 2.05 -19.56 5.99
N ASP A 117 1.32 -19.42 7.10
CA ASP A 117 1.10 -18.17 7.80
C ASP A 117 2.23 -17.86 8.78
N ALA A 118 2.51 -16.57 8.95
CA ALA A 118 3.46 -16.09 9.94
C ALA A 118 2.90 -16.25 11.35
N THR A 119 3.74 -16.64 12.30
CA THR A 119 3.43 -16.49 13.73
C THR A 119 3.98 -15.16 14.21
N ILE A 120 3.10 -14.27 14.64
CA ILE A 120 3.43 -12.91 15.05
C ILE A 120 3.34 -12.77 16.57
N THR A 121 4.37 -12.17 17.16
CA THR A 121 4.46 -11.88 18.59
C THR A 121 4.59 -10.37 18.80
N PRO A 122 3.51 -9.65 19.16
CA PRO A 122 3.61 -8.24 19.49
C PRO A 122 4.53 -7.99 20.67
N ARG A 123 5.34 -6.93 20.59
CA ARG A 123 6.19 -6.46 21.68
C ARG A 123 5.56 -5.25 22.37
N GLU A 124 6.09 -4.89 23.53
CA GLU A 124 5.64 -3.72 24.28
C GLU A 124 5.71 -2.44 23.43
N GLY A 125 4.60 -1.71 23.39
CA GLY A 125 4.45 -0.48 22.61
C GLY A 125 4.07 -0.68 21.14
N ASN A 126 3.80 -1.91 20.69
CA ASN A 126 3.18 -2.13 19.39
C ASN A 126 1.75 -1.57 19.37
N SER A 127 1.38 -0.86 18.31
CA SER A 127 -0.02 -0.45 18.11
C SER A 127 -0.91 -1.66 17.92
N SER A 128 -2.01 -1.74 18.68
CA SER A 128 -2.94 -2.88 18.67
C SER A 128 -3.52 -3.21 17.30
N GLU A 129 -3.60 -2.21 16.43
CA GLU A 129 -4.13 -2.29 15.08
C GLU A 129 -3.16 -2.96 14.12
N ILE A 130 -1.85 -2.99 14.42
CA ILE A 130 -0.85 -3.68 13.61
C ILE A 130 -0.83 -5.15 13.98
N LYS A 131 -1.16 -6.02 13.02
CA LYS A 131 -1.30 -7.47 13.21
C LYS A 131 -0.11 -8.25 12.74
N GLU A 132 0.58 -7.75 11.72
CA GLU A 132 1.70 -8.44 11.09
C GLU A 132 2.62 -7.42 10.45
N ALA A 133 3.92 -7.68 10.47
CA ALA A 133 4.88 -7.02 9.61
C ALA A 133 6.04 -7.97 9.34
N TYR A 134 6.58 -7.95 8.12
CA TYR A 134 7.81 -8.68 7.78
C TYR A 134 8.37 -8.19 6.44
N PHE A 135 9.67 -8.42 6.25
CA PHE A 135 10.32 -8.31 4.96
C PHE A 135 10.35 -9.65 4.22
N SER A 136 10.13 -9.59 2.91
CA SER A 136 10.32 -10.71 2.00
C SER A 136 11.22 -10.33 0.83
N THR A 137 12.00 -11.30 0.36
CA THR A 137 12.98 -11.17 -0.73
C THR A 137 12.82 -12.30 -1.73
N GLY A 138 12.74 -11.99 -3.02
CA GLY A 138 12.49 -12.93 -4.11
C GLY A 138 13.30 -12.61 -5.36
N GLY A 139 12.93 -13.25 -6.48
CA GLY A 139 13.49 -13.01 -7.80
C GLY A 139 14.84 -13.70 -8.09
N CYS A 140 15.66 -13.95 -7.09
CA CYS A 140 16.97 -14.55 -7.32
C CYS A 140 16.97 -16.06 -7.61
N LEU A 141 18.02 -16.52 -8.32
CA LEU A 141 18.31 -17.93 -8.65
C LEU A 141 18.81 -18.80 -7.47
N ALA A 142 18.32 -18.54 -6.27
CA ALA A 142 18.62 -19.36 -5.10
C ALA A 142 17.52 -20.42 -4.86
N PRO A 143 17.88 -21.60 -4.32
CA PRO A 143 16.88 -22.58 -3.91
C PRO A 143 15.97 -21.98 -2.83
N PRO A 144 14.68 -22.38 -2.76
CA PRO A 144 13.78 -21.92 -1.71
C PRO A 144 14.35 -22.21 -0.31
N GLN A 145 14.14 -21.28 0.61
CA GLN A 145 14.40 -21.54 2.03
C GLN A 145 13.63 -22.77 2.50
N ARG A 146 14.29 -23.62 3.30
CA ARG A 146 13.72 -24.87 3.81
C ARG A 146 13.31 -24.80 5.28
N GLY A 147 13.69 -23.75 5.99
CA GLY A 147 13.42 -23.60 7.41
C GLY A 147 12.75 -22.27 7.72
N ASP A 148 12.17 -22.20 8.90
CA ASP A 148 11.55 -20.98 9.41
C ASP A 148 12.60 -19.89 9.55
N THR A 149 12.17 -18.66 9.32
CA THR A 149 12.99 -17.47 9.52
C THR A 149 12.39 -16.60 10.60
N THR A 150 13.25 -16.02 11.43
CA THR A 150 12.82 -15.10 12.48
C THR A 150 13.24 -13.69 12.10
N GLN A 151 12.32 -12.75 12.30
CA GLN A 151 12.57 -11.32 12.18
C GLN A 151 12.10 -10.62 13.46
N GLU A 152 12.92 -9.71 13.97
CA GLU A 152 12.47 -8.68 14.91
C GLU A 152 12.30 -7.39 14.12
N LEU A 153 11.16 -6.74 14.28
CA LEU A 153 10.73 -5.60 13.48
C LEU A 153 10.43 -4.39 14.36
N THR A 154 10.92 -3.24 13.93
CA THR A 154 10.65 -1.94 14.57
C THR A 154 10.40 -0.87 13.52
N GLY A 155 9.42 0.00 13.72
CA GLY A 155 9.16 1.07 12.78
C GLY A 155 7.89 1.86 13.07
N THR A 156 7.49 2.66 12.08
CA THR A 156 6.27 3.46 12.11
C THR A 156 5.54 3.41 10.78
N LEU A 157 4.24 3.23 10.83
CA LEU A 157 3.34 3.44 9.69
C LEU A 157 2.51 4.69 9.97
N VAL A 158 2.55 5.66 9.06
CA VAL A 158 1.79 6.91 9.16
C VAL A 158 0.84 6.98 7.98
N PHE A 159 -0.45 7.05 8.26
CA PHE A 159 -1.47 7.47 7.31
C PHE A 159 -1.62 8.99 7.41
N GLU A 160 -1.10 9.69 6.42
CA GLU A 160 -1.20 11.15 6.27
C GLU A 160 -2.59 11.54 5.74
N GLU A 161 -3.14 10.72 4.84
CA GLU A 161 -4.51 10.80 4.36
C GLU A 161 -5.15 9.41 4.44
N ASN A 162 -6.33 9.31 5.01
CA ASN A 162 -7.01 8.04 5.26
C ASN A 162 -8.52 8.25 5.19
N THR A 163 -9.01 8.36 3.97
CA THR A 163 -10.42 8.60 3.65
C THR A 163 -11.04 7.31 3.10
N ALA A 164 -12.32 7.37 2.76
CA ALA A 164 -13.01 6.23 2.13
C ALA A 164 -12.42 5.86 0.76
N THR A 165 -11.87 6.83 0.03
CA THR A 165 -11.43 6.67 -1.36
C THR A 165 -9.93 6.86 -1.57
N ARG A 166 -9.19 7.28 -0.54
CA ARG A 166 -7.75 7.52 -0.66
C ARG A 166 -6.98 7.15 0.60
N LEU A 167 -5.81 6.56 0.42
CA LEU A 167 -4.87 6.24 1.48
C LEU A 167 -3.46 6.66 1.08
N ARG A 168 -2.93 7.68 1.76
CA ARG A 168 -1.58 8.21 1.54
C ARG A 168 -0.80 8.20 2.83
N GLY A 169 0.49 7.91 2.74
CA GLY A 169 1.29 7.79 3.94
C GLY A 169 2.75 7.44 3.74
N ARG A 170 3.37 7.05 4.84
CA ARG A 170 4.78 6.67 4.93
C ARG A 170 4.96 5.47 5.83
N LEU A 171 5.82 4.55 5.42
CA LEU A 171 6.29 3.40 6.18
C LEU A 171 7.79 3.54 6.41
N GLU A 172 8.18 3.63 7.68
CA GLU A 172 9.55 3.40 8.12
C GLU A 172 9.59 2.04 8.82
N LEU A 173 10.39 1.09 8.35
CA LEU A 173 10.46 -0.25 8.92
C LEU A 173 11.89 -0.75 8.92
N ARG A 174 12.33 -1.31 10.04
CA ARG A 174 13.62 -1.98 10.18
C ARG A 174 13.38 -3.40 10.66
N SER A 175 14.22 -4.31 10.19
CA SER A 175 14.25 -5.68 10.65
C SER A 175 15.66 -6.15 10.87
N THR A 176 15.83 -6.91 11.96
CA THR A 176 16.97 -7.80 12.18
C THR A 176 16.50 -9.24 12.11
N GLY A 177 17.29 -10.11 11.50
CA GLY A 177 16.93 -11.50 11.23
C GLY A 177 16.67 -11.76 9.74
N ALA A 178 16.62 -13.04 9.38
CA ALA A 178 16.57 -13.44 7.99
C ALA A 178 15.24 -13.03 7.32
N THR A 179 15.31 -12.38 6.16
CA THR A 179 14.13 -12.13 5.32
C THR A 179 13.52 -13.43 4.80
N ARG A 180 12.20 -13.43 4.60
CA ARG A 180 11.48 -14.58 4.00
C ARG A 180 11.73 -14.62 2.50
N GLY A 181 12.02 -15.79 1.95
CA GLY A 181 12.00 -16.04 0.50
C GLY A 181 13.29 -16.64 -0.04
N ARG A 182 13.57 -16.48 -1.34
CA ARG A 182 14.69 -17.20 -1.98
C ARG A 182 16.06 -16.62 -1.64
N CYS A 183 16.12 -15.31 -1.38
CA CYS A 183 17.36 -14.61 -1.06
C CYS A 183 17.35 -13.97 0.33
N PRO A 184 17.45 -14.76 1.41
CA PRO A 184 17.58 -14.19 2.74
C PRO A 184 18.70 -13.17 2.80
N VAL A 185 18.38 -12.07 3.45
CA VAL A 185 19.33 -11.11 3.99
C VAL A 185 19.07 -10.99 5.49
N MET A 186 20.11 -10.72 6.26
CA MET A 186 20.03 -10.72 7.73
C MET A 186 19.42 -9.44 8.30
N ASP A 187 19.40 -8.36 7.52
CA ASP A 187 18.86 -7.08 7.94
C ASP A 187 18.22 -6.39 6.74
N ALA A 188 17.13 -5.69 7.02
CA ALA A 188 16.42 -4.89 6.04
C ALA A 188 15.91 -3.58 6.66
N GLU A 189 15.95 -2.52 5.88
CA GLU A 189 15.41 -1.21 6.24
C GLU A 189 14.60 -0.67 5.08
N ALA A 190 13.46 -0.07 5.38
CA ALA A 190 12.59 0.60 4.43
C ALA A 190 12.22 1.99 4.94
N ASP A 191 12.22 2.94 4.02
CA ASP A 191 11.58 4.24 4.17
C ASP A 191 10.84 4.51 2.86
N LEU A 192 9.52 4.36 2.90
CA LEU A 192 8.66 4.28 1.73
C LEU A 192 7.48 5.22 1.91
N ARG A 193 7.18 6.01 0.89
CA ARG A 193 5.92 6.75 0.75
C ARG A 193 5.00 6.01 -0.19
N PHE A 194 3.70 6.14 0.03
CA PHE A 194 2.66 5.56 -0.82
C PHE A 194 1.47 6.51 -0.89
N ASP A 195 0.74 6.46 -2.00
CA ASP A 195 -0.47 7.24 -2.26
C ASP A 195 -1.40 6.39 -3.12
N LEU A 196 -2.63 6.14 -2.65
CA LEU A 196 -3.51 5.10 -3.19
C LEU A 196 -4.93 5.55 -3.34
N GLN A 197 -5.54 5.24 -4.47
CA GLN A 197 -7.00 5.14 -4.55
C GLN A 197 -7.50 3.87 -3.84
N ARG A 198 -8.67 3.97 -3.19
CA ARG A 198 -9.35 2.87 -2.47
C ARG A 198 -10.74 2.60 -3.02
#